data_AF-A0A9P0BWV1-F1
#
_entry.id   AF-A0A9P0BWV1-F1
#
_cell.length_a   1.000
_cell.length_b   1.000
_cell.length_c   1.000
_cell.angle_alpha   90.00
_cell.angle_beta   90.00
_cell.angle_gamma   90.00
#
_symmetry.space_group_name_H-M   'P 1'
#
loop_
_entity.id
_entity.type
_entity.pdbx_description
1 polymer ?
#
loop_
_entity_poly.entity_id
_entity_poly.type
_entity_poly.pdbx_seq_one_letter_code
_entity_poly.pdbx_strand_id
1 'polypeptide(L)'
;MLTSTLLGGLKAAQASVVITRNLAAAQKVADPIQQLFLDKIREYKQKSAGGKLVEASPAIEKEMKAELEKLEKQYGGGPGVDMTSFPSFKFEEPKLDPINEVAAKK
;
A
#
# COMPACT_ATOMS: atom_id res chain seq x y z
N MET A 1 4.94 -47.84 71.83
CA MET A 1 6.02 -47.97 70.83
C MET A 1 6.03 -46.69 70.00
N LEU A 2 7.12 -45.93 70.12
CA LEU A 2 7.38 -44.69 69.38
C LEU A 2 8.11 -45.04 68.09
N THR A 3 7.59 -44.66 66.93
CA THR A 3 8.38 -44.56 65.69
C THR A 3 7.92 -43.35 64.88
N SER A 4 8.79 -42.34 64.88
CA SER A 4 8.79 -41.17 64.02
C SER A 4 9.26 -41.57 62.61
N THR A 5 8.64 -41.01 61.58
CA THR A 5 9.30 -40.79 60.29
C THR A 5 8.77 -39.50 59.68
N LEU A 6 9.62 -38.47 59.73
CA LEU A 6 9.58 -37.28 58.90
C LEU A 6 9.61 -37.68 57.42
N LEU A 7 8.78 -37.04 56.59
CA LEU A 7 9.20 -36.67 55.25
C LEU A 7 8.64 -35.30 54.89
N GLY A 8 9.56 -34.33 54.95
CA GLY A 8 9.36 -32.95 54.57
C GLY A 8 9.08 -32.78 53.07
N GLY A 9 8.54 -31.60 52.77
CA GLY A 9 7.99 -31.28 51.47
C GLY A 9 9.01 -31.02 50.37
N LEU A 10 8.49 -31.10 49.16
CA LEU A 10 8.99 -30.43 47.97
C LEU A 10 7.76 -29.87 47.26
N LYS A 11 7.36 -28.64 47.61
CA LYS A 11 6.56 -27.85 46.67
C LYS A 11 7.51 -27.50 45.53
N ALA A 12 7.31 -28.11 44.37
CA ALA A 12 8.02 -27.76 43.15
C ALA A 12 7.83 -26.26 42.90
N ALA A 13 8.90 -25.49 43.14
CA ALA A 13 8.94 -24.10 42.76
C ALA A 13 9.04 -24.06 41.23
N GLN A 14 7.91 -23.88 40.55
CA GLN A 14 7.94 -23.41 39.17
C GLN A 14 8.46 -21.97 39.21
N ALA A 15 9.76 -21.80 38.95
CA ALA A 15 10.33 -20.50 38.69
C ALA A 15 9.78 -20.02 37.34
N SER A 16 8.65 -19.31 37.36
CA SER A 16 8.25 -18.53 36.19
C SER A 16 9.27 -17.41 36.07
N VAL A 17 10.17 -17.51 35.10
CA VAL A 17 11.07 -16.40 34.76
C VAL A 17 10.21 -15.33 34.11
N VAL A 18 9.65 -14.44 34.93
CA VAL A 18 9.06 -13.19 34.46
C VAL A 18 10.23 -12.31 34.08
N ILE A 19 10.55 -12.27 32.78
CA ILE A 19 11.46 -11.26 32.23
C ILE A 19 10.69 -9.93 32.29
N THR A 20 10.70 -9.27 33.44
CA THR A 20 10.32 -7.87 33.55
C THR A 20 11.35 -7.10 32.73
N ARG A 21 10.95 -6.66 31.53
CA ARG A 21 11.75 -5.69 30.78
C ARG A 21 12.00 -4.51 31.73
N ASN A 22 13.26 -4.22 32.02
CA ASN A 22 13.67 -3.07 32.82
C ASN A 22 13.22 -1.77 32.12
N LEU A 23 11.95 -1.41 32.28
CA LEU A 23 11.33 -0.22 31.68
C LEU A 23 11.78 1.08 32.37
N ALA A 24 12.40 0.97 33.55
CA ALA A 24 12.77 2.12 34.38
C ALA A 24 14.16 2.70 34.06
N ALA A 25 15.06 1.95 33.39
CA ALA A 25 16.41 2.44 33.05
C ALA A 25 16.55 2.90 31.58
N ALA A 26 15.55 2.66 30.74
CA ALA A 26 15.56 3.05 29.32
C ALA A 26 14.91 4.43 29.06
N GLN A 27 14.49 5.16 30.10
CA GLN A 27 13.72 6.40 29.93
C GLN A 27 14.55 7.60 29.47
N LYS A 28 15.89 7.51 29.48
CA LYS A 28 16.77 8.67 29.22
C LYS A 28 17.98 8.37 28.32
N VAL A 29 18.18 7.13 27.88
CA VAL A 29 19.24 6.75 26.94
C VAL A 29 18.64 5.92 25.81
N ALA A 30 17.60 6.43 25.16
CA ALA A 30 17.33 6.00 23.80
C ALA A 30 18.51 6.52 22.98
N ASP A 31 19.33 5.62 22.45
CA ASP A 31 20.35 5.91 21.45
C ASP A 31 19.81 7.00 20.48
N PRO A 32 20.57 8.06 20.20
CA PRO A 32 20.16 9.11 19.26
C PRO A 32 19.53 8.56 17.97
N ILE A 33 19.99 7.42 17.46
CA ILE A 33 19.42 6.77 16.27
C ILE A 33 17.98 6.28 16.52
N GLN A 34 17.70 5.69 17.68
CA GLN A 34 16.36 5.22 18.04
C GLN A 34 15.39 6.38 18.24
N GLN A 35 15.87 7.51 18.77
CA GLN A 35 15.07 8.73 18.89
C GLN A 35 14.68 9.25 17.50
N LEU A 36 15.65 9.36 16.58
CA LEU A 36 15.40 9.78 15.20
C LEU A 36 14.39 8.88 14.49
N PHE A 37 14.47 7.56 14.69
CA PHE A 37 13.51 6.62 14.13
C PHE A 37 12.08 6.87 14.64
N LEU A 38 11.92 7.02 15.96
CA LEU A 38 10.62 7.33 16.55
C LEU A 38 10.06 8.68 16.10
N ASP A 39 10.92 9.68 15.98
CA ASP A 39 10.53 11.01 15.52
C ASP A 39 10.07 10.96 14.06
N LYS A 40 10.75 10.20 13.19
CA LYS A 40 10.31 9.99 11.80
C LYS A 40 9.00 9.22 11.69
N ILE A 41 8.75 8.23 12.56
CA ILE A 41 7.44 7.56 12.63
C ILE A 41 6.33 8.54 13.01
N ARG A 42 6.57 9.39 14.01
CA ARG A 42 5.59 10.38 14.46
C ARG A 42 5.33 11.43 13.39
N GLU A 43 6.39 11.94 12.75
CA GLU A 43 6.31 12.89 11.64
C GLU A 43 5.50 12.30 10.47
N TYR A 44 5.81 11.05 10.08
CA TYR A 44 5.07 10.36 9.04
C TYR A 44 3.59 10.20 9.41
N LYS A 45 3.28 9.74 10.64
CA LYS A 45 1.90 9.56 11.09
C LYS A 45 1.08 10.85 11.04
N GLN A 46 1.71 12.00 11.32
CA GLN A 46 1.06 13.30 11.21
C GLN A 46 0.83 13.69 9.74
N LYS A 47 1.84 13.50 8.89
CA LYS A 47 1.79 13.85 7.46
C LYS A 47 0.90 12.92 6.63
N SER A 48 0.74 11.66 7.04
CA SER A 48 -0.06 10.66 6.31
C SER A 48 -1.57 10.82 6.48
N ALA A 49 -2.02 11.73 7.36
CA ALA A 49 -3.44 11.95 7.59
C ALA A 49 -4.05 12.74 6.42
N GLY A 50 -5.15 12.22 5.84
CA GLY A 50 -6.01 13.01 4.94
C GLY A 50 -6.03 12.60 3.47
N GLY A 51 -5.33 11.53 3.05
CA GLY A 51 -5.50 10.89 1.72
C GLY A 51 -5.19 11.77 0.51
N LYS A 52 -4.72 13.00 0.73
CA LYS A 52 -4.31 13.97 -0.29
C LYS A 52 -2.78 14.03 -0.35
N LEU A 53 -2.28 14.67 -1.40
CA LEU A 53 -0.86 14.99 -1.51
C LEU A 53 -0.43 15.81 -0.30
N VAL A 54 0.55 15.29 0.43
CA VAL A 54 1.15 15.96 1.59
C VAL A 54 1.80 17.25 1.10
N GLU A 55 1.45 18.38 1.72
CA GLU A 55 2.03 19.69 1.39
C GLU A 55 1.93 20.03 -0.12
N ALA A 56 0.80 19.74 -0.75
CA ALA A 56 0.57 20.05 -2.16
C ALA A 56 0.76 21.54 -2.44
N SER A 57 1.83 21.90 -3.17
CA SER A 57 2.01 23.25 -3.68
C SER A 57 1.14 23.46 -4.93
N PRO A 58 0.72 24.71 -5.24
CA PRO A 58 -0.03 24.99 -6.47
C PRO A 58 0.70 24.56 -7.75
N ALA A 59 2.04 24.49 -7.71
CA ALA A 59 2.85 23.99 -8.82
C ALA A 59 2.66 22.48 -9.04
N ILE A 60 2.69 21.69 -7.95
CA ILE A 60 2.50 20.22 -8.01
C ILE A 60 1.08 19.88 -8.47
N GLU A 61 0.08 20.60 -7.99
CA GLU A 61 -1.30 20.39 -8.46
C GLU A 61 -1.48 20.71 -9.95
N LYS A 62 -0.78 21.72 -10.45
CA LYS A 62 -0.79 22.09 -11.87
C LYS A 62 -0.08 21.02 -12.72
N GLU A 63 1.05 20.51 -12.26
CA GLU A 63 1.77 19.41 -12.92
C GLU A 63 0.91 18.15 -12.98
N MET A 64 0.29 17.77 -11.85
CA MET A 64 -0.63 16.63 -11.80
C MET A 64 -1.77 16.77 -12.82
N LYS A 65 -2.39 17.96 -12.91
CA LYS A 65 -3.46 18.22 -13.91
C LYS A 65 -2.95 18.14 -15.34
N ALA A 66 -1.75 18.67 -15.61
CA ALA A 66 -1.16 18.64 -16.95
C ALA A 66 -0.83 17.20 -17.40
N GLU A 67 -0.30 16.37 -16.51
CA GLU A 67 -0.03 14.96 -16.80
C GLU A 67 -1.33 14.17 -16.99
N LEU A 68 -2.37 14.43 -16.19
CA LEU A 68 -3.69 13.82 -16.39
C LEU A 68 -4.28 14.19 -17.75
N GLU A 69 -4.24 15.47 -18.15
CA GLU A 69 -4.73 15.91 -19.47
C GLU A 69 -3.96 15.25 -20.63
N LYS A 70 -2.65 15.03 -20.47
CA LYS A 70 -1.83 14.33 -21.46
C LYS A 70 -2.24 12.87 -21.60
N LEU A 71 -2.50 12.19 -20.47
CA LEU A 71 -2.99 10.82 -20.46
C LEU A 71 -4.37 10.71 -21.11
N GLU A 72 -5.29 11.62 -20.77
CA GLU A 72 -6.63 11.67 -21.38
C GLU A 72 -6.55 11.81 -22.91
N LYS A 73 -5.67 12.69 -23.42
CA LYS A 73 -5.45 12.83 -24.87
C LYS A 73 -4.86 11.57 -25.51
N GLN A 74 -3.96 10.87 -24.85
CA GLN A 74 -3.35 9.65 -25.38
C GLN A 74 -4.31 8.47 -25.42
N TYR A 75 -5.16 8.31 -24.41
CA TYR A 75 -6.01 7.14 -24.24
C TYR A 75 -7.49 7.39 -24.59
N GLY A 76 -7.80 8.56 -25.17
CA GLY A 76 -9.16 8.92 -25.60
C GLY A 76 -10.11 9.30 -24.46
N GLY A 77 -9.58 9.60 -23.27
CA GLY A 77 -10.32 10.00 -22.07
C GLY A 77 -10.61 11.49 -21.95
N GLY A 78 -10.83 12.16 -23.08
CA GLY A 78 -11.04 13.61 -23.11
C GLY A 78 -12.36 14.10 -22.50
N PRO A 79 -12.63 15.41 -22.56
CA PRO A 79 -13.83 16.01 -21.98
C PRO A 79 -15.10 15.38 -22.56
N GLY A 80 -15.93 14.83 -21.68
CA GLY A 80 -17.20 14.18 -22.03
C GLY A 80 -17.11 12.67 -22.28
N VAL A 81 -15.92 12.05 -22.17
CA VAL A 81 -15.77 10.59 -22.27
C VAL A 81 -15.67 9.98 -20.88
N ASP A 82 -16.65 9.15 -20.52
CA ASP A 82 -16.65 8.44 -19.25
C ASP A 82 -15.73 7.20 -19.33
N MET A 83 -14.54 7.32 -18.75
CA MET A 83 -13.54 6.25 -18.66
C MET A 83 -13.95 5.07 -17.76
N THR A 84 -15.01 5.22 -16.95
CA THR A 84 -15.53 4.10 -16.15
C THR A 84 -16.49 3.23 -16.94
N SER A 85 -17.02 3.75 -18.05
CA SER A 85 -17.93 3.04 -18.94
C SER A 85 -17.16 2.24 -20.00
N PHE A 86 -17.66 1.06 -20.33
CA PHE A 86 -17.09 0.24 -21.39
C PHE A 86 -17.45 0.80 -22.78
N PRO A 87 -16.53 0.82 -23.75
CA PRO A 87 -16.80 1.38 -25.08
C PRO A 87 -17.88 0.59 -25.84
N SER A 88 -18.73 1.31 -26.57
CA SER A 88 -19.66 0.69 -27.51
C SER A 88 -18.97 0.41 -28.84
N PHE A 89 -18.91 -0.85 -29.23
CA PHE A 89 -18.38 -1.24 -30.55
C PHE A 89 -19.49 -1.20 -31.60
N LYS A 90 -19.23 -0.49 -32.70
CA LYS A 90 -20.03 -0.57 -33.92
C LYS A 90 -19.15 -1.18 -35.00
N PHE A 91 -19.58 -2.31 -35.55
CA PHE A 91 -18.89 -2.98 -36.62
C PHE A 91 -19.56 -2.58 -37.94
N GLU A 92 -18.84 -1.88 -38.80
CA GLU A 92 -19.31 -1.62 -40.16
C GLU A 92 -19.09 -2.86 -41.02
N GLU A 93 -20.03 -3.13 -41.92
CA GLU A 93 -19.91 -4.26 -42.84
C GLU A 93 -18.72 -4.04 -43.79
N PRO A 94 -17.89 -5.08 -44.03
CA PRO A 94 -16.75 -4.97 -44.92
C PRO A 94 -17.24 -4.66 -46.34
N LYS A 95 -16.73 -3.57 -46.91
CA LYS A 95 -16.98 -3.24 -48.32
C LYS A 95 -16.20 -4.26 -49.17
N LEU A 96 -16.93 -5.14 -49.83
CA LEU A 96 -16.35 -6.12 -50.74
C LEU A 96 -16.07 -5.45 -52.08
N ASP A 97 -14.80 -5.35 -52.44
CA ASP A 97 -14.42 -4.95 -53.79
C ASP A 97 -14.73 -6.08 -54.77
N PRO A 98 -15.28 -5.77 -55.96
CA PRO A 98 -15.64 -6.80 -56.93
C PRO A 98 -14.40 -7.55 -57.44
N ILE A 99 -14.47 -8.88 -57.39
CA ILE A 99 -13.41 -9.77 -57.88
C ILE A 99 -13.40 -9.71 -59.41
N ASN A 100 -12.37 -9.09 -60.00
CA ASN A 100 -12.11 -9.16 -61.44
C ASN A 100 -11.34 -10.45 -61.76
N GLU A 101 -12.03 -11.58 -61.76
CA GLU A 101 -11.51 -12.83 -62.33
C GLU A 101 -11.58 -12.74 -63.86
N VAL A 102 -10.47 -12.38 -64.50
CA VAL A 102 -10.33 -12.52 -65.94
C VAL A 102 -10.18 -14.01 -66.24
N ALA A 103 -11.29 -14.67 -66.56
CA ALA A 103 -11.27 -16.06 -67.01
C ALA A 103 -10.33 -16.18 -68.23
N ALA A 104 -9.21 -16.87 -68.06
CA ALA A 104 -8.31 -17.20 -69.16
C ALA A 104 -9.09 -18.02 -70.20
N LYS A 105 -9.49 -17.37 -71.30
CA LYS A 105 -10.11 -18.06 -72.43
C LYS A 105 -9.07 -18.93 -73.12
N LYS A 106 -9.40 -20.21 -73.12
CA LYS A 106 -8.74 -21.36 -73.74
C LYS A 106 -8.64 -21.22 -75.27
#